data_AF-A0A7W1F501-F1
#
_entry.id   AF-A0A7W1F501-F1
#
_cell.length_a   1.000
_cell.length_b   1.000
_cell.length_c   1.000
_cell.angle_alpha   90.00
_cell.angle_beta   90.00
_cell.angle_gamma   90.00
#
_symmetry.space_group_name_H-M   'P 1'
#
loop_
_entity.id
_entity.type
_entity.pdbx_description
1 polymer ?
#
loop_
_entity_poly.entity_id
_entity_poly.type
_entity_poly.pdbx_seq_one_letter_code
_entity_poly.pdbx_strand_id
1 'polypeptide(L)'
;ASVDALLKPDAARGGEGVFSGTVPLALGEAQDQVWRLPVPGEPLASALYAGSVKVPHGAQPLLPVQGGEAITVTYLAGLPVKATDEDIAAAAAKPDAPKAIARIATAGEMLALGSNQRLTVTSLYVGGDLRLQINDADGDRSKERDSVTVAVSVRSGDKLDLVLEETESHSGVFTASVPVAFAAKPDSANQQVEAIFGDQVSLAYAEDGGTGAKLELPVAKGYDAALAAFAKRFGDDALAAKTQVRLAECFFELYKNHREEAKKLKDQKDSAEAKRLDALIADELEQGTQLLTRTIRDYAGSDEQDQLLYLLGNFEQESEEFLGAINRYQHLLASFPDSVRAPEAQYKIAQCYEELKRFDEAWDAYIRLAYRWPKHELVGDAMVRIGLYYRNRAKGGMEEAKKVWAKRERVNRTAGDQMPVPPEVAEDLSQAAAVYGKFVERFPDHALIDKIALAQGDCYYQAGDYLRAIKVFDKVAEKYPASAAKGLYWAGCAALEAGQIRNCFMRYSMLLQSYPESTEAKYARGKLKADPRLEKVWKAQ
;
A
#
# COMPACT_ATOMS: atom_id res chain seq x y z
N ALA A 1 23.54 -1.53 24.34
CA ALA A 1 22.54 -0.49 24.62
C ALA A 1 22.33 -0.36 26.12
N SER A 2 21.95 0.82 26.60
CA SER A 2 21.53 1.02 28.00
C SER A 2 20.39 2.02 28.07
N VAL A 3 19.55 1.88 29.09
CA VAL A 3 18.43 2.79 29.36
C VAL A 3 18.50 3.23 30.82
N ASP A 4 18.54 4.55 31.03
CA ASP A 4 18.44 5.16 32.35
C ASP A 4 16.97 5.46 32.65
N ALA A 5 16.47 4.95 33.77
CA ALA A 5 15.09 5.11 34.19
C ALA A 5 15.00 5.76 35.57
N LEU A 6 14.25 6.86 35.67
CA LEU A 6 13.90 7.46 36.94
C LEU A 6 12.71 6.71 37.57
N LEU A 7 12.83 6.25 38.81
CA LEU A 7 11.76 5.56 39.51
C LEU A 7 10.89 6.53 40.31
N LYS A 8 9.59 6.26 40.44
CA LYS A 8 8.67 7.00 41.32
C LYS A 8 8.22 6.15 42.49
N PRO A 9 7.83 6.76 43.63
CA PRO A 9 7.18 6.04 44.72
C PRO A 9 5.92 5.33 44.21
N ASP A 10 5.72 4.09 44.64
CA ASP A 10 4.48 3.36 44.39
C ASP A 10 3.33 4.02 45.16
N ALA A 11 2.36 4.57 44.44
CA ALA A 11 1.23 5.29 45.00
C ALA A 11 0.36 4.40 45.91
N ALA A 12 0.33 3.09 45.69
CA ALA A 12 -0.42 2.15 46.53
C ALA A 12 0.31 1.80 47.84
N ARG A 13 1.62 2.05 47.91
CA ARG A 13 2.51 1.68 49.04
C ARG A 13 3.31 2.86 49.57
N GLY A 14 2.75 4.07 49.48
CA GLY A 14 3.44 5.36 49.63
C GLY A 14 4.16 5.64 50.97
N GLY A 15 4.11 4.74 51.95
CA GLY A 15 4.87 4.82 53.21
C GLY A 15 5.99 3.78 53.36
N GLU A 16 6.11 2.82 52.43
CA GLU A 16 7.03 1.68 52.54
C GLU A 16 8.37 1.92 51.82
N GLY A 17 8.57 3.08 51.21
CA GLY A 17 9.79 3.39 50.44
C GLY A 17 9.96 2.56 49.18
N VAL A 18 8.86 2.03 48.61
CA VAL A 18 8.86 1.23 47.38
C VAL A 18 8.82 2.16 46.17
N PHE A 19 9.71 1.92 45.21
CA PHE A 19 9.76 2.65 43.94
C PHE A 19 9.58 1.68 42.76
N SER A 20 8.89 2.13 41.72
CA SER A 20 8.66 1.35 40.51
C SER A 20 8.83 2.17 39.23
N GLY A 21 9.14 1.47 38.14
CA GLY A 21 9.33 2.00 36.81
C GLY A 21 9.29 0.88 35.76
N THR A 22 9.07 1.24 34.51
CA THR A 22 8.94 0.28 33.40
C THR A 22 9.87 0.69 32.27
N VAL A 23 10.66 -0.25 31.77
CA VAL A 23 11.50 -0.08 30.57
C VAL A 23 10.92 -0.99 29.48
N PRO A 24 10.52 -0.45 28.32
CA PRO A 24 10.02 -1.27 27.24
C PRO A 24 11.19 -1.96 26.53
N LEU A 25 11.02 -3.25 26.22
CA LEU A 25 12.02 -4.11 25.57
C LEU A 25 11.57 -4.44 24.16
N ALA A 26 12.53 -4.67 23.26
CA ALA A 26 12.27 -5.19 21.92
C ALA A 26 13.41 -6.13 21.50
N LEU A 27 13.11 -7.16 20.70
CA LEU A 27 14.15 -7.95 20.04
C LEU A 27 14.92 -7.07 19.06
N GLY A 28 16.24 -7.21 19.04
CA GLY A 28 17.08 -6.45 18.13
C GLY A 28 18.50 -6.21 18.64
N GLU A 29 19.30 -5.53 17.83
CA GLU A 29 20.70 -5.31 18.12
C GLU A 29 20.97 -4.23 19.17
N ALA A 30 21.99 -4.45 19.99
CA ALA A 30 22.55 -3.44 20.87
C ALA A 30 23.00 -2.21 20.08
N GLN A 31 22.33 -1.09 20.33
CA GLN A 31 22.73 0.22 19.82
C GLN A 31 23.73 0.88 20.79
N ASP A 32 24.65 1.69 20.27
CA ASP A 32 25.59 2.53 21.05
C ASP A 32 24.89 3.72 21.75
N GLN A 33 23.56 3.73 21.78
CA GLN A 33 22.75 4.83 22.27
C GLN A 33 22.29 4.55 23.70
N VAL A 34 22.37 5.59 24.54
CA VAL A 34 21.81 5.58 25.90
C VAL A 34 20.53 6.41 25.91
N TRP A 35 19.41 5.74 26.20
CA TRP A 35 18.13 6.41 26.35
C TRP A 35 17.92 6.84 27.80
N ARG A 36 17.42 8.06 28.00
CA ARG A 36 16.90 8.52 29.29
C ARG A 36 15.40 8.58 29.21
N LEU A 37 14.73 7.70 29.97
CA LEU A 37 13.28 7.73 30.09
C LEU A 37 12.85 9.02 30.81
N PRO A 38 11.72 9.62 30.40
CA PRO A 38 11.24 10.84 31.01
C PRO A 38 10.74 10.56 32.44
N VAL A 39 10.46 11.64 33.18
CA VAL A 39 9.98 11.53 34.56
C VAL A 39 8.67 10.70 34.58
N PRO A 40 8.50 9.77 35.52
CA PRO A 40 7.29 8.95 35.58
C PRO A 40 6.00 9.76 35.56
N GLY A 41 5.20 9.60 34.50
CA GLY A 41 3.97 10.36 34.26
C GLY A 41 4.01 11.23 33.00
N GLU A 42 5.19 11.48 32.43
CA GLU A 42 5.34 12.08 31.11
C GLU A 42 5.29 11.00 29.99
N PRO A 43 4.89 11.36 28.76
CA PRO A 43 4.81 10.41 27.65
C PRO A 43 6.20 9.88 27.28
N LEU A 44 6.35 8.56 27.03
CA LEU A 44 7.62 7.97 26.59
C LEU A 44 8.25 8.65 25.36
N ALA A 45 7.43 9.29 24.51
CA ALA A 45 7.89 10.08 23.38
C ALA A 45 8.72 11.34 23.76
N SER A 46 8.75 11.74 25.03
CA SER A 46 9.63 12.81 25.54
C SER A 46 10.99 12.32 26.05
N ALA A 47 11.29 11.03 25.91
CA ALA A 47 12.62 10.48 26.23
C ALA A 47 13.72 11.15 25.41
N LEU A 48 14.90 11.34 26.00
CA LEU A 48 16.04 12.03 25.37
C LEU A 48 17.21 11.07 25.18
N TYR A 49 18.08 11.36 24.21
CA TYR A 49 19.40 10.73 24.10
C TYR A 49 20.39 11.38 25.05
N ALA A 50 21.22 10.57 25.70
CA ALA A 50 22.46 11.07 26.31
C ALA A 50 23.31 11.75 25.23
N GLY A 51 23.62 13.04 25.41
CA GLY A 51 24.51 13.79 24.52
C GLY A 51 23.90 14.48 23.27
N SER A 52 22.59 14.40 22.98
CA SER A 52 21.99 15.19 21.88
C SER A 52 20.50 15.52 22.06
N VAL A 53 20.15 16.81 21.87
CA VAL A 53 18.83 17.40 22.23
C VAL A 53 17.72 17.12 21.19
N LYS A 54 17.99 16.37 20.11
CA LYS A 54 16.99 16.09 19.07
C LYS A 54 16.69 14.59 18.95
N VAL A 55 15.52 14.21 19.43
CA VAL A 55 14.93 12.88 19.20
C VAL A 55 14.28 12.90 17.80
N PRO A 56 14.64 11.98 16.88
CA PRO A 56 13.95 11.81 15.62
C PRO A 56 12.45 11.60 15.82
N HIS A 57 11.64 12.15 14.91
CA HIS A 57 10.18 12.04 15.00
C HIS A 57 9.77 10.57 14.91
N GLY A 58 9.12 10.04 15.97
CA GLY A 58 8.66 8.66 16.04
C GLY A 58 9.61 7.66 16.71
N ALA A 59 10.81 8.08 17.15
CA ALA A 59 11.70 7.18 17.89
C ALA A 59 11.12 6.84 19.28
N GLN A 60 11.09 5.55 19.62
CA GLN A 60 10.66 5.07 20.94
C GLN A 60 11.87 4.63 21.76
N PRO A 61 11.92 4.96 23.07
CA PRO A 61 13.01 4.57 23.94
C PRO A 61 12.89 3.09 24.34
N LEU A 62 13.31 2.20 23.45
CA LEU A 62 13.32 0.75 23.66
C LEU A 62 14.72 0.29 24.03
N LEU A 63 14.83 -0.67 24.96
CA LEU A 63 16.07 -1.41 25.16
C LEU A 63 16.06 -2.61 24.21
N PRO A 64 16.88 -2.62 23.14
CA PRO A 64 17.06 -3.80 22.31
C PRO A 64 17.77 -4.88 23.13
N VAL A 65 17.24 -6.10 23.07
CA VAL A 65 17.71 -7.25 23.84
C VAL A 65 17.63 -8.49 22.97
N GLN A 66 18.62 -9.37 23.10
CA GLN A 66 18.58 -10.70 22.50
C GLN A 66 17.98 -11.71 23.49
N GLY A 67 17.38 -12.77 22.96
CA GLY A 67 16.96 -13.94 23.70
C GLY A 67 18.10 -14.55 24.53
N GLY A 68 17.82 -14.85 25.80
CA GLY A 68 18.81 -15.34 26.75
C GLY A 68 19.83 -14.30 27.27
N GLU A 69 19.83 -13.06 26.76
CA GLU A 69 20.73 -12.00 27.21
C GLU A 69 20.45 -11.59 28.67
N ALA A 70 21.53 -11.36 29.44
CA ALA A 70 21.44 -10.92 30.82
C ALA A 70 21.23 -9.41 30.91
N ILE A 71 19.99 -9.00 31.17
CA ILE A 71 19.62 -7.61 31.42
C ILE A 71 20.06 -7.25 32.84
N THR A 72 21.13 -6.47 32.95
CA THR A 72 21.66 -6.02 34.25
C THR A 72 21.04 -4.67 34.63
N VAL A 73 20.33 -4.63 35.75
CA VAL A 73 19.77 -3.42 36.34
C VAL A 73 20.65 -3.00 37.51
N THR A 74 21.17 -1.77 37.49
CA THR A 74 21.98 -1.22 38.59
C THR A 74 21.20 -0.12 39.29
N TYR A 75 21.03 -0.22 40.60
CA TYR A 75 20.39 0.82 41.40
C TYR A 75 21.38 1.93 41.74
N LEU A 76 21.03 3.17 41.37
CA LEU A 76 21.86 4.35 41.58
C LEU A 76 21.20 5.27 42.62
N ALA A 77 21.80 5.33 43.81
CA ALA A 77 21.27 6.12 44.92
C ALA A 77 21.85 7.54 44.97
N GLY A 78 21.04 8.50 45.43
CA GLY A 78 21.50 9.85 45.79
C GLY A 78 21.76 10.79 44.61
N LEU A 79 21.21 10.49 43.43
CA LEU A 79 21.31 11.33 42.24
C LEU A 79 20.17 12.36 42.17
N PRO A 80 20.43 13.62 41.76
CA PRO A 80 19.36 14.59 41.50
C PRO A 80 18.54 14.17 40.27
N VAL A 81 17.27 14.61 40.19
CA VAL A 81 16.36 14.32 39.05
C VAL A 81 16.96 14.74 37.69
N LYS A 82 17.86 15.73 37.68
CA LYS A 82 18.57 16.23 36.50
C LYS A 82 20.07 15.87 36.51
N ALA A 83 20.41 14.66 36.95
CA ALA A 83 21.78 14.17 36.97
C ALA A 83 22.41 14.19 35.56
N THR A 84 23.68 14.57 35.49
CA THR A 84 24.47 14.55 34.25
C THR A 84 24.92 13.12 33.91
N ASP A 85 25.36 12.88 32.67
CA ASP A 85 25.91 11.56 32.28
C ASP A 85 27.12 11.19 33.16
N GLU A 86 27.93 12.19 33.55
CA GLU A 86 29.08 12.01 34.44
C GLU A 86 28.65 11.59 35.85
N ASP A 87 27.59 12.19 36.41
CA ASP A 87 27.05 11.82 37.73
C ASP A 87 26.54 10.36 37.74
N ILE A 88 25.82 9.96 36.68
CA ILE A 88 25.28 8.60 36.53
C ILE A 88 26.41 7.58 36.37
N ALA A 89 27.38 7.85 35.50
CA ALA A 89 28.53 6.98 35.29
C ALA A 89 29.36 6.81 36.57
N ALA A 90 29.59 7.90 37.31
CA ALA A 90 30.31 7.85 38.59
C ALA A 90 29.54 7.05 39.66
N ALA A 91 28.21 7.15 39.70
CA ALA A 91 27.38 6.34 40.60
C ALA A 91 27.38 4.85 40.21
N ALA A 92 27.32 4.53 38.91
CA ALA A 92 27.30 3.16 38.41
C ALA A 92 28.64 2.43 38.57
N ALA A 93 29.75 3.17 38.58
CA ALA A 93 31.10 2.64 38.79
C ALA A 93 31.40 2.24 40.25
N LYS A 94 30.52 2.56 41.21
CA LYS A 94 30.70 2.18 42.61
C LYS A 94 30.61 0.65 42.77
N PRO A 95 31.60 0.01 43.40
CA PRO A 95 31.67 -1.45 43.49
C PRO A 95 30.55 -2.08 44.33
N ASP A 96 29.90 -1.29 45.18
CA ASP A 96 28.83 -1.67 46.12
C ASP A 96 27.42 -1.31 45.64
N ALA A 97 27.26 -0.83 44.40
CA ALA A 97 25.94 -0.54 43.84
C ALA A 97 25.08 -1.82 43.74
N PRO A 98 23.85 -1.86 44.30
CA PRO A 98 22.98 -3.01 44.19
C PRO A 98 22.63 -3.31 42.73
N LYS A 99 22.72 -4.58 42.33
CA LYS A 99 22.42 -5.04 40.97
C LYS A 99 21.38 -6.15 41.00
N ALA A 100 20.50 -6.13 40.01
CA ALA A 100 19.62 -7.24 39.67
C ALA A 100 19.92 -7.69 38.24
N ILE A 101 19.73 -8.97 37.96
CA ILE A 101 19.87 -9.53 36.62
C ILE A 101 18.53 -10.15 36.25
N ALA A 102 18.01 -9.77 35.07
CA ALA A 102 16.82 -10.33 34.46
C ALA A 102 17.19 -10.91 33.08
N ARG A 103 16.28 -11.69 32.51
CA ARG A 103 16.37 -12.21 31.14
C ARG A 103 14.97 -12.15 30.53
N ILE A 104 14.87 -12.04 29.20
CA ILE A 104 13.62 -12.35 28.52
C ILE A 104 13.33 -13.83 28.76
N ALA A 105 12.10 -14.12 29.16
CA ALA A 105 11.58 -15.47 29.26
C ALA A 105 10.19 -15.45 28.64
N THR A 106 10.02 -16.17 27.55
CA THR A 106 8.72 -16.37 26.90
C THR A 106 8.37 -17.84 26.96
N ALA A 107 7.11 -18.16 27.29
CA ALA A 107 6.61 -19.50 27.03
C ALA A 107 6.33 -19.57 25.53
N GLY A 108 7.19 -20.25 24.78
CA GLY A 108 7.12 -20.42 23.34
C GLY A 108 5.76 -20.96 22.95
N GLU A 109 5.06 -20.24 22.08
CA GLU A 109 3.73 -20.65 21.61
C GLU A 109 3.87 -21.45 20.31
N MET A 110 3.29 -22.66 20.27
CA MET A 110 3.29 -23.51 19.09
C MET A 110 1.97 -23.46 18.34
N LEU A 111 2.04 -23.18 17.04
CA LEU A 111 0.91 -23.14 16.13
C LEU A 111 1.14 -24.07 14.94
N ALA A 112 0.13 -24.86 14.60
CA ALA A 112 0.07 -25.59 13.33
C ALA A 112 -0.78 -24.82 12.32
N LEU A 113 -0.24 -24.55 11.14
CA LEU A 113 -0.82 -23.65 10.15
C LEU A 113 -1.39 -24.38 8.95
N GLY A 114 -2.45 -23.80 8.36
CA GLY A 114 -3.06 -24.27 7.12
C GLY A 114 -2.31 -23.84 5.85
N SER A 115 -2.88 -24.17 4.70
CA SER A 115 -2.31 -23.91 3.37
C SER A 115 -2.05 -22.42 3.09
N ASN A 116 -2.82 -21.53 3.70
CA ASN A 116 -2.73 -20.07 3.56
C ASN A 116 -1.87 -19.37 4.63
N GLN A 117 -1.21 -20.13 5.52
CA GLN A 117 -0.33 -19.63 6.60
C GLN A 117 -0.98 -18.65 7.60
N ARG A 118 -2.29 -18.43 7.54
CA ARG A 118 -3.01 -17.48 8.41
C ARG A 118 -3.95 -18.16 9.41
N LEU A 119 -4.40 -19.37 9.10
CA LEU A 119 -5.35 -20.12 9.92
C LEU A 119 -4.65 -21.29 10.60
N THR A 120 -4.95 -21.50 11.89
CA THR A 120 -4.48 -22.69 12.60
C THR A 120 -5.30 -23.91 12.22
N VAL A 121 -4.65 -25.07 12.13
CA VAL A 121 -5.29 -26.36 11.84
C VAL A 121 -5.39 -27.21 13.09
N THR A 122 -6.48 -27.95 13.22
CA THR A 122 -6.75 -28.85 14.34
C THR A 122 -6.59 -30.33 13.97
N SER A 123 -6.26 -30.63 12.71
CA SER A 123 -6.03 -31.99 12.20
C SER A 123 -5.09 -31.97 11.01
N LEU A 124 -4.39 -33.08 10.78
CA LEU A 124 -3.49 -33.27 9.64
C LEU A 124 -4.07 -34.25 8.64
N TYR A 125 -3.62 -34.11 7.39
CA TYR A 125 -4.02 -34.98 6.30
C TYR A 125 -2.80 -35.62 5.66
N VAL A 126 -2.87 -36.94 5.47
CA VAL A 126 -1.85 -37.70 4.74
C VAL A 126 -1.80 -37.23 3.28
N GLY A 127 -0.62 -36.87 2.80
CA GLY A 127 -0.38 -36.24 1.50
C GLY A 127 -0.34 -34.71 1.51
N GLY A 128 -0.61 -34.07 2.65
CA GLY A 128 -0.44 -32.63 2.87
C GLY A 128 0.89 -32.28 3.55
N ASP A 129 1.02 -31.02 3.96
CA ASP A 129 2.17 -30.53 4.74
C ASP A 129 1.76 -30.22 6.18
N LEU A 130 2.60 -30.62 7.14
CA LEU A 130 2.60 -30.06 8.49
C LEU A 130 3.43 -28.78 8.47
N ARG A 131 2.77 -27.64 8.64
CA ARG A 131 3.41 -26.34 8.77
C ARG A 131 3.35 -25.89 10.21
N LEU A 132 4.49 -25.56 10.78
CA LEU A 132 4.61 -25.17 12.18
C LEU A 132 5.19 -23.77 12.30
N GLN A 133 4.68 -23.04 13.28
CA GLN A 133 5.19 -21.78 13.75
C GLN A 133 5.41 -21.85 15.26
N ILE A 134 6.58 -21.42 15.72
CA ILE A 134 6.92 -21.22 17.13
C ILE A 134 7.14 -19.73 17.33
N ASN A 135 6.36 -19.11 18.22
CA ASN A 135 6.60 -17.75 18.68
C ASN A 135 7.38 -17.83 19.99
N ASP A 136 8.69 -17.63 19.93
CA ASP A 136 9.57 -17.70 21.09
C ASP A 136 10.64 -16.61 21.03
N ALA A 137 10.48 -15.57 21.83
CA ALA A 137 11.39 -14.43 21.82
C ALA A 137 12.74 -14.76 22.48
N ASP A 138 12.81 -15.75 23.38
CA ASP A 138 14.08 -16.12 24.02
C ASP A 138 14.94 -17.12 23.20
N GLY A 139 14.36 -17.66 22.12
CA GLY A 139 15.03 -18.45 21.10
C GLY A 139 15.92 -17.64 20.14
N ASP A 140 15.67 -16.34 19.98
CA ASP A 140 16.45 -15.40 19.14
C ASP A 140 17.73 -14.96 19.89
N ARG A 141 18.82 -15.72 19.73
CA ARG A 141 20.06 -15.60 20.53
C ARG A 141 21.20 -14.96 19.74
N SER A 142 21.05 -14.76 18.44
CA SER A 142 22.12 -14.29 17.56
C SER A 142 21.62 -13.29 16.50
N LYS A 143 22.55 -12.74 15.72
CA LYS A 143 22.24 -11.79 14.63
C LYS A 143 21.76 -12.48 13.36
N GLU A 144 22.17 -13.74 13.20
CA GLU A 144 21.77 -14.58 12.10
C GLU A 144 20.43 -15.23 12.44
N ARG A 145 19.72 -15.72 11.43
CA ARG A 145 18.49 -16.49 11.67
C ARG A 145 18.81 -17.70 12.53
N ASP A 146 18.26 -17.73 13.73
CA ASP A 146 18.43 -18.85 14.64
C ASP A 146 17.49 -20.00 14.29
N SER A 147 17.74 -21.15 14.91
CA SER A 147 16.93 -22.36 14.70
C SER A 147 16.50 -22.97 16.02
N VAL A 148 15.26 -23.46 16.06
CA VAL A 148 14.70 -24.23 17.17
C VAL A 148 14.26 -25.60 16.69
N THR A 149 14.24 -26.59 17.57
CA THR A 149 13.88 -27.97 17.21
C THR A 149 12.58 -28.39 17.90
N VAL A 150 11.65 -28.93 17.12
CA VAL A 150 10.41 -29.55 17.62
C VAL A 150 10.51 -31.05 17.42
N ALA A 151 10.36 -31.80 18.51
CA ALA A 151 10.27 -33.25 18.46
C ALA A 151 8.87 -33.66 17.99
N VAL A 152 8.80 -34.30 16.83
CA VAL A 152 7.59 -34.87 16.24
C VAL A 152 7.58 -36.36 16.53
N SER A 153 6.46 -36.89 17.02
CA SER A 153 6.27 -38.32 17.21
C SER A 153 4.88 -38.73 16.74
N VAL A 154 4.80 -39.84 16.02
CA VAL A 154 3.55 -40.40 15.53
C VAL A 154 3.23 -41.66 16.32
N ARG A 155 1.97 -41.85 16.68
CA ARG A 155 1.50 -43.03 17.43
C ARG A 155 1.89 -44.36 16.78
N SER A 156 1.97 -44.42 15.46
CA SER A 156 2.39 -45.61 14.69
C SER A 156 3.89 -45.92 14.77
N GLY A 157 4.69 -45.02 15.32
CA GLY A 157 6.09 -45.27 15.68
C GLY A 157 7.11 -44.32 15.07
N ASP A 158 6.69 -43.43 14.15
CA ASP A 158 7.61 -42.48 13.53
C ASP A 158 8.08 -41.39 14.50
N LYS A 159 9.31 -40.90 14.28
CA LYS A 159 9.91 -39.81 15.05
C LYS A 159 10.74 -38.92 14.13
N LEU A 160 10.60 -37.62 14.28
CA LEU A 160 11.36 -36.64 13.52
C LEU A 160 11.69 -35.43 14.39
N ASP A 161 12.95 -35.04 14.41
CA ASP A 161 13.36 -33.77 15.00
C ASP A 161 13.29 -32.70 13.89
N LEU A 162 12.22 -31.90 13.92
CA LEU A 162 11.97 -30.87 12.92
C LEU A 162 12.67 -29.58 13.34
N VAL A 163 13.60 -29.12 12.50
CA VAL A 163 14.30 -27.84 12.69
C VAL A 163 13.47 -26.73 12.05
N LEU A 164 13.09 -25.73 12.85
CA LEU A 164 12.42 -24.51 12.42
C LEU A 164 13.45 -23.39 12.39
N GLU A 165 13.38 -22.56 11.35
CA GLU A 165 14.24 -21.40 11.21
C GLU A 165 13.44 -20.12 11.42
N GLU A 166 14.08 -19.12 12.01
CA GLU A 166 13.51 -17.81 12.24
C GLU A 166 13.00 -17.16 10.94
N THR A 167 11.88 -16.44 10.90
CA THR A 167 11.33 -15.88 9.65
C THR A 167 12.17 -14.74 9.07
N GLU A 168 12.61 -13.84 9.95
CA GLU A 168 13.55 -12.76 9.69
C GLU A 168 14.49 -12.67 10.90
N SER A 169 15.67 -12.05 10.75
CA SER A 169 16.56 -11.79 11.89
C SER A 169 15.82 -11.00 12.98
N HIS A 170 15.90 -11.48 14.22
CA HIS A 170 15.27 -10.87 15.40
C HIS A 170 13.73 -10.79 15.39
N SER A 171 13.08 -11.70 14.68
CA SER A 171 11.62 -11.81 14.71
C SER A 171 11.09 -12.56 15.93
N GLY A 172 11.87 -13.50 16.50
CA GLY A 172 11.39 -14.43 17.53
C GLY A 172 10.30 -15.37 17.04
N VAL A 173 10.12 -15.49 15.72
CA VAL A 173 9.12 -16.33 15.06
C VAL A 173 9.83 -17.34 14.18
N PHE A 174 9.72 -18.63 14.53
CA PHE A 174 10.37 -19.73 13.81
C PHE A 174 9.35 -20.53 13.02
N THR A 175 9.69 -20.93 11.79
CA THR A 175 8.78 -21.70 10.93
C THR A 175 9.46 -22.89 10.26
N ALA A 176 8.68 -23.94 10.01
CA ALA A 176 9.06 -25.07 9.16
C ALA A 176 7.85 -25.66 8.45
N SER A 177 8.12 -26.40 7.36
CA SER A 177 7.12 -27.18 6.63
C SER A 177 7.69 -28.56 6.34
N VAL A 178 6.95 -29.61 6.70
CA VAL A 178 7.34 -31.00 6.46
C VAL A 178 6.18 -31.78 5.86
N PRO A 179 6.39 -32.59 4.80
CA PRO A 179 5.32 -33.39 4.23
C PRO A 179 4.87 -34.50 5.19
N VAL A 180 3.56 -34.77 5.21
CA VAL A 180 2.96 -35.89 5.94
C VAL A 180 2.70 -37.02 4.94
N ALA A 181 3.42 -38.14 5.06
CA ALA A 181 3.35 -39.25 4.13
C ALA A 181 2.65 -40.48 4.73
N PHE A 182 2.07 -41.32 3.87
CA PHE A 182 1.52 -42.61 4.31
C PHE A 182 2.63 -43.64 4.44
N ALA A 183 2.81 -44.22 5.62
CA ALA A 183 3.59 -45.44 5.77
C ALA A 183 2.96 -46.40 6.78
N ALA A 184 2.78 -47.66 6.39
CA ALA A 184 2.32 -48.70 7.30
C ALA A 184 3.41 -49.15 8.29
N LYS A 185 4.68 -48.86 7.98
CA LYS A 185 5.87 -49.11 8.79
C LYS A 185 6.78 -47.89 8.65
N PRO A 186 6.80 -46.98 9.64
CA PRO A 186 7.55 -45.75 9.49
C PRO A 186 9.06 -45.94 9.42
N ASP A 187 9.72 -45.11 8.61
CA ASP A 187 11.17 -44.93 8.52
C ASP A 187 11.56 -43.50 8.92
N SER A 188 11.97 -43.34 10.17
CA SER A 188 12.35 -42.05 10.77
C SER A 188 13.60 -41.39 10.18
N ALA A 189 14.24 -42.00 9.17
CA ALA A 189 15.42 -41.44 8.52
C ALA A 189 15.11 -40.48 7.36
N ASN A 190 13.84 -40.35 6.93
CA ASN A 190 13.52 -39.78 5.62
C ASN A 190 13.04 -38.31 5.59
N GLN A 191 13.18 -37.56 6.69
CA GLN A 191 12.76 -36.15 6.81
C GLN A 191 11.28 -35.91 6.42
N GLN A 192 10.42 -36.90 6.60
CA GLN A 192 8.96 -36.79 6.45
C GLN A 192 8.29 -37.17 7.76
N VAL A 193 7.04 -36.76 7.93
CA VAL A 193 6.20 -37.27 9.03
C VAL A 193 5.38 -38.42 8.47
N GLU A 194 5.73 -39.64 8.81
CA GLU A 194 5.05 -40.83 8.32
C GLU A 194 3.95 -41.31 9.28
N ALA A 195 2.72 -41.39 8.79
CA ALA A 195 1.56 -41.74 9.59
C ALA A 195 0.57 -42.63 8.83
N ILE A 196 -0.27 -43.35 9.58
CA ILE A 196 -1.46 -44.02 9.05
C ILE A 196 -2.73 -43.18 9.29
N PHE A 197 -3.78 -43.47 8.53
CA PHE A 197 -5.06 -42.78 8.71
C PHE A 197 -5.65 -43.00 10.11
N GLY A 198 -6.05 -41.92 10.79
CA GLY A 198 -6.55 -41.99 12.16
C GLY A 198 -5.46 -42.01 13.24
N ASP A 199 -4.19 -41.84 12.88
CA ASP A 199 -3.10 -41.66 13.83
C ASP A 199 -3.21 -40.36 14.63
N GLN A 200 -2.31 -40.22 15.59
CA GLN A 200 -2.10 -38.99 16.34
C GLN A 200 -0.64 -38.59 16.23
N VAL A 201 -0.40 -37.36 15.79
CA VAL A 201 0.91 -36.72 15.77
C VAL A 201 1.04 -35.87 17.02
N SER A 202 2.03 -36.17 17.84
CA SER A 202 2.36 -35.43 19.05
C SER A 202 3.63 -34.62 18.81
N LEU A 203 3.51 -33.32 18.96
CA LEU A 203 4.56 -32.33 18.81
C LEU A 203 4.97 -31.84 20.19
N ALA A 204 6.28 -31.81 20.44
CA ALA A 204 6.84 -31.31 21.68
C ALA A 204 7.96 -30.32 21.36
N TYR A 205 7.75 -29.07 21.74
CA TYR A 205 8.79 -28.07 21.84
C TYR A 205 9.30 -28.06 23.27
N ALA A 206 10.62 -28.04 23.45
CA ALA A 206 11.26 -27.99 24.74
C ALA A 206 12.20 -26.80 24.80
N GLU A 207 12.01 -25.95 25.80
CA GLU A 207 12.88 -24.82 26.10
C GLU A 207 13.94 -25.18 27.14
N ASP A 208 15.06 -24.47 27.08
CA ASP A 208 16.10 -24.53 28.10
C ASP A 208 15.60 -23.89 29.42
N GLY A 209 15.03 -24.70 30.31
CA GLY A 209 14.63 -24.28 31.67
C GLY A 209 13.19 -23.77 31.82
N GLY A 210 12.36 -23.90 30.78
CA GLY A 210 10.94 -23.51 30.75
C GLY A 210 9.94 -24.68 30.67
N THR A 211 8.64 -24.34 30.63
CA THR A 211 7.57 -25.29 30.29
C THR A 211 7.29 -25.20 28.80
N GLY A 212 8.02 -25.98 27.99
CA GLY A 212 7.85 -25.97 26.54
C GLY A 212 6.43 -26.36 26.08
N ALA A 213 6.12 -26.08 24.81
CA ALA A 213 4.80 -26.32 24.24
C ALA A 213 4.58 -27.76 23.78
N LYS A 214 3.33 -28.24 23.92
CA LYS A 214 2.89 -29.51 23.36
C LYS A 214 1.63 -29.31 22.52
N LEU A 215 1.59 -29.95 21.36
CA LEU A 215 0.44 -29.93 20.48
C LEU A 215 0.16 -31.35 19.98
N GLU A 216 -1.10 -31.77 20.03
CA GLU A 216 -1.53 -33.06 19.50
C GLU A 216 -2.48 -32.84 18.34
N LEU A 217 -2.12 -33.39 17.18
CA LEU A 217 -2.88 -33.26 15.95
C LEU A 217 -3.33 -34.66 15.49
N PRO A 218 -4.65 -34.94 15.46
CA PRO A 218 -5.15 -36.16 14.86
C PRO A 218 -4.91 -36.15 13.34
N VAL A 219 -4.51 -37.29 12.80
CA VAL A 219 -4.46 -37.55 11.36
C VAL A 219 -5.86 -37.98 10.92
N ALA A 220 -6.48 -37.20 10.05
CA ALA A 220 -7.84 -37.46 9.60
C ALA A 220 -7.95 -38.82 8.88
N LYS A 221 -9.09 -39.50 9.08
CA LYS A 221 -9.43 -40.72 8.33
C LYS A 221 -9.93 -40.36 6.93
N GLY A 222 -9.00 -39.95 6.07
CA GLY A 222 -9.26 -39.45 4.72
C GLY A 222 -8.80 -38.00 4.56
N TYR A 223 -8.48 -37.61 3.32
CA TYR A 223 -8.28 -36.22 2.93
C TYR A 223 -9.65 -35.50 2.88
N ASP A 224 -9.70 -34.17 2.93
CA ASP A 224 -10.90 -33.33 2.90
C ASP A 224 -11.66 -33.38 1.56
N ALA A 225 -11.90 -34.57 1.01
CA ALA A 225 -12.66 -34.83 -0.22
C ALA A 225 -12.37 -33.81 -1.34
N ALA A 226 -11.11 -33.35 -1.47
CA ALA A 226 -10.66 -32.55 -2.58
C ALA A 226 -10.79 -33.40 -3.86
N LEU A 227 -11.95 -33.28 -4.51
CA LEU A 227 -12.26 -33.95 -5.75
C LEU A 227 -11.53 -33.22 -6.88
N ALA A 228 -10.32 -33.66 -7.19
CA ALA A 228 -9.64 -33.22 -8.41
C ALA A 228 -10.13 -34.06 -9.59
N ALA A 229 -11.07 -33.51 -10.37
CA ALA A 229 -11.33 -34.00 -11.72
C ALA A 229 -10.20 -33.48 -12.63
N PHE A 230 -9.32 -34.36 -13.09
CA PHE A 230 -8.35 -34.01 -14.12
C PHE A 230 -8.94 -34.27 -15.50
N ALA A 231 -8.90 -33.25 -16.37
CA ALA A 231 -9.09 -33.45 -17.80
C ALA A 231 -7.72 -33.65 -18.43
N LYS A 232 -7.60 -34.78 -19.16
CA LYS A 232 -6.64 -35.09 -20.23
C LYS A 232 -5.22 -34.50 -20.06
N ARG A 233 -4.20 -35.37 -19.91
CA ARG A 233 -2.85 -35.01 -20.38
C ARG A 233 -3.00 -34.54 -21.83
N PHE A 234 -2.89 -33.23 -22.07
CA PHE A 234 -2.70 -32.75 -23.42
C PHE A 234 -1.44 -33.44 -23.92
N GLY A 235 -1.47 -34.02 -25.11
CA GLY A 235 -0.27 -34.64 -25.69
C GLY A 235 0.81 -33.61 -26.05
N ASP A 236 0.54 -32.33 -25.80
CA ASP A 236 1.30 -31.16 -26.19
C ASP A 236 1.16 -30.08 -25.10
N ASP A 237 2.29 -29.71 -24.50
CA ASP A 237 2.38 -28.72 -23.42
C ASP A 237 1.97 -27.32 -23.89
N ALA A 238 2.16 -26.98 -25.17
CA ALA A 238 1.74 -25.71 -25.74
C ALA A 238 0.20 -25.62 -25.80
N LEU A 239 -0.47 -26.71 -26.19
CA LEU A 239 -1.93 -26.77 -26.19
C LEU A 239 -2.49 -26.70 -24.76
N ALA A 240 -1.80 -27.31 -23.79
CA ALA A 240 -2.16 -27.23 -22.39
C ALA A 240 -2.12 -25.78 -21.89
N ALA A 241 -0.99 -25.10 -22.07
CA ALA A 241 -0.81 -23.71 -21.67
C ALA A 241 -1.87 -22.79 -22.29
N LYS A 242 -2.11 -22.87 -23.61
CA LYS A 242 -3.16 -22.11 -24.30
C LYS A 242 -4.56 -22.35 -23.72
N THR A 243 -4.88 -23.60 -23.39
CA THR A 243 -6.19 -23.94 -22.83
C THR A 243 -6.35 -23.36 -21.42
N GLN A 244 -5.31 -23.42 -20.59
CA GLN A 244 -5.32 -22.85 -19.24
C GLN A 244 -5.41 -21.32 -19.26
N VAL A 245 -4.68 -20.67 -20.16
CA VAL A 245 -4.80 -19.23 -20.42
C VAL A 245 -6.24 -18.87 -20.77
N ARG A 246 -6.86 -19.62 -21.69
CA ARG A 246 -8.24 -19.36 -22.10
C ARG A 246 -9.23 -19.54 -20.96
N LEU A 247 -9.01 -20.52 -20.09
CA LEU A 247 -9.82 -20.74 -18.90
C LEU A 247 -9.66 -19.57 -17.90
N ALA A 248 -8.44 -19.09 -17.69
CA ALA A 248 -8.18 -17.91 -16.85
C ALA A 248 -8.85 -16.64 -17.40
N GLU A 249 -8.87 -16.45 -18.73
CA GLU A 249 -9.61 -15.36 -19.36
C GLU A 249 -11.13 -15.48 -19.08
N CYS A 250 -11.69 -16.68 -19.15
CA CYS A 250 -13.09 -16.91 -18.81
C CYS A 250 -13.40 -16.53 -17.35
N PHE A 251 -12.55 -16.93 -16.41
CA PHE A 251 -12.68 -16.51 -15.01
C PHE A 251 -12.65 -14.99 -14.87
N PHE A 252 -11.76 -14.31 -15.59
CA PHE A 252 -11.65 -12.86 -15.54
C PHE A 252 -12.87 -12.14 -16.12
N GLU A 253 -13.47 -12.68 -17.18
CA GLU A 253 -14.71 -12.13 -17.76
C GLU A 253 -15.93 -12.39 -16.86
N LEU A 254 -16.02 -13.55 -16.20
CA LEU A 254 -17.04 -13.81 -15.18
C LEU A 254 -16.94 -12.80 -14.02
N TYR A 255 -15.72 -12.62 -13.51
CA TYR A 255 -15.41 -11.63 -12.49
C TYR A 255 -15.90 -10.23 -12.89
N LYS A 256 -15.58 -9.76 -14.10
CA LYS A 256 -16.01 -8.43 -14.58
C LYS A 256 -17.53 -8.32 -14.60
N ASN A 257 -18.21 -9.32 -15.14
CA ASN A 257 -19.67 -9.32 -15.25
C ASN A 257 -20.33 -9.29 -13.87
N HIS A 258 -19.89 -10.14 -12.94
CA HIS A 258 -20.41 -10.17 -11.58
C HIS A 258 -20.10 -8.87 -10.82
N ARG A 259 -18.91 -8.27 -11.01
CA ARG A 259 -18.57 -6.98 -10.41
C ARG A 259 -19.48 -5.86 -10.88
N GLU A 260 -19.77 -5.80 -12.18
CA GLU A 260 -20.70 -4.80 -12.73
C GLU A 260 -22.12 -4.98 -12.20
N GLU A 261 -22.58 -6.23 -12.10
CA GLU A 261 -23.91 -6.55 -11.57
C GLU A 261 -24.02 -6.23 -10.08
N ALA A 262 -23.02 -6.63 -9.28
CA ALA A 262 -22.94 -6.32 -7.86
C ALA A 262 -22.98 -4.81 -7.62
N LYS A 263 -22.30 -4.01 -8.45
CA LYS A 263 -22.35 -2.54 -8.39
C LYS A 263 -23.77 -2.01 -8.64
N LYS A 264 -24.46 -2.50 -9.68
CA LYS A 264 -25.85 -2.10 -9.99
C LYS A 264 -26.82 -2.45 -8.85
N LEU A 265 -26.67 -3.62 -8.24
CA LEU A 265 -27.51 -4.06 -7.12
C LEU A 265 -27.26 -3.26 -5.84
N LYS A 266 -26.00 -2.90 -5.56
CA LYS A 266 -25.63 -2.00 -4.45
C LYS A 266 -26.28 -0.62 -4.62
N ASP A 267 -26.27 -0.07 -5.83
CA ASP A 267 -26.93 1.20 -6.15
C ASP A 267 -28.46 1.12 -5.96
N GLN A 268 -29.06 -0.06 -6.19
CA GLN A 268 -30.48 -0.35 -5.99
C GLN A 268 -30.85 -0.73 -4.54
N LYS A 269 -29.87 -0.77 -3.62
CA LYS A 269 -30.00 -1.19 -2.21
C LYS A 269 -30.43 -2.65 -2.01
N ASP A 270 -30.23 -3.53 -3.00
CA ASP A 270 -30.42 -4.97 -2.83
C ASP A 270 -29.16 -5.60 -2.23
N SER A 271 -29.14 -5.71 -0.90
CA SER A 271 -27.93 -6.12 -0.16
C SER A 271 -27.67 -7.63 -0.16
N ALA A 272 -28.68 -8.46 -0.39
CA ALA A 272 -28.54 -9.91 -0.26
C ALA A 272 -27.87 -10.52 -1.50
N GLU A 273 -28.35 -10.18 -2.69
CA GLU A 273 -27.78 -10.70 -3.94
C GLU A 273 -26.41 -10.07 -4.22
N ALA A 274 -26.21 -8.79 -3.87
CA ALA A 274 -24.90 -8.15 -3.94
C ALA A 274 -23.84 -8.87 -3.10
N LYS A 275 -24.19 -9.34 -1.90
CA LYS A 275 -23.26 -10.12 -1.05
C LYS A 275 -22.94 -11.49 -1.63
N ARG A 276 -23.92 -12.14 -2.28
CA ARG A 276 -23.69 -13.41 -2.97
C ARG A 276 -22.71 -13.23 -4.13
N LEU A 277 -22.89 -12.18 -4.92
CA LEU A 277 -21.97 -11.84 -6.00
C LEU A 277 -20.58 -11.47 -5.47
N ASP A 278 -20.48 -10.75 -4.35
CA ASP A 278 -19.17 -10.46 -3.72
C ASP A 278 -18.42 -11.75 -3.34
N ALA A 279 -19.12 -12.80 -2.87
CA ALA A 279 -18.52 -14.09 -2.59
C ALA A 279 -18.08 -14.84 -3.86
N LEU A 280 -18.87 -14.79 -4.93
CA LEU A 280 -18.50 -15.37 -6.23
C LEU A 280 -17.29 -14.65 -6.84
N ILE A 281 -17.24 -13.33 -6.75
CA ILE A 281 -16.12 -12.50 -7.19
C ILE A 281 -14.82 -12.93 -6.48
N ALA A 282 -14.87 -13.11 -5.16
CA ALA A 282 -13.71 -13.55 -4.39
C ALA A 282 -13.24 -14.94 -4.82
N ASP A 283 -14.17 -15.88 -5.00
CA ASP A 283 -13.90 -17.25 -5.44
C ASP A 283 -13.32 -17.30 -6.87
N GLU A 284 -13.85 -16.50 -7.80
CA GLU A 284 -13.36 -16.39 -9.18
C GLU A 284 -11.94 -15.83 -9.25
N LEU A 285 -11.64 -14.81 -8.44
CA LEU A 285 -10.30 -14.25 -8.35
C LEU A 285 -9.31 -15.27 -7.75
N GLU A 286 -9.71 -15.99 -6.71
CA GLU A 286 -8.88 -17.02 -6.08
C GLU A 286 -8.60 -18.19 -7.05
N GLN A 287 -9.63 -18.74 -7.68
CA GLN A 287 -9.49 -19.84 -8.65
C GLN A 287 -8.64 -19.43 -9.85
N GLY A 288 -8.86 -18.24 -10.41
CA GLY A 288 -8.06 -17.72 -11.52
C GLY A 288 -6.59 -17.55 -11.15
N THR A 289 -6.31 -17.01 -9.96
CA THR A 289 -4.93 -16.81 -9.44
C THR A 289 -4.23 -18.16 -9.23
N GLN A 290 -4.89 -19.13 -8.61
CA GLN A 290 -4.33 -20.47 -8.39
C GLN A 290 -4.06 -21.18 -9.72
N LEU A 291 -4.99 -21.09 -10.67
CA LEU A 291 -4.85 -21.67 -12.01
C LEU A 291 -3.63 -21.10 -12.74
N LEU A 292 -3.49 -19.77 -12.77
CA LEU A 292 -2.40 -19.08 -13.45
C LEU A 292 -1.06 -19.37 -12.78
N THR A 293 -0.99 -19.34 -11.45
CA THR A 293 0.22 -19.66 -10.69
C THR A 293 0.70 -21.08 -10.99
N ARG A 294 -0.23 -22.04 -11.02
CA ARG A 294 0.08 -23.44 -11.34
C ARG A 294 0.52 -23.60 -12.80
N THR A 295 -0.14 -22.90 -13.72
CA THR A 295 0.18 -22.95 -15.16
C THR A 295 1.56 -22.38 -15.47
N ILE A 296 1.94 -21.25 -14.85
CA ILE A 296 3.28 -20.67 -15.00
C ILE A 296 4.35 -21.65 -14.55
N ARG A 297 4.13 -22.32 -13.41
CA ARG A 297 5.06 -23.31 -12.86
C ARG A 297 5.15 -24.56 -13.75
N ASP A 298 4.01 -25.11 -14.13
CA ASP A 298 3.94 -26.41 -14.82
C ASP A 298 4.35 -26.30 -16.30
N TYR A 299 4.22 -25.11 -16.91
CA TYR A 299 4.51 -24.86 -18.33
C TYR A 299 5.46 -23.67 -18.56
N ALA A 300 6.50 -23.53 -17.73
CA ALA A 300 7.44 -22.40 -17.74
C ALA A 300 8.11 -22.09 -19.10
N GLY A 301 8.17 -23.07 -20.01
CA GLY A 301 8.76 -22.92 -21.36
C GLY A 301 7.76 -22.63 -22.48
N SER A 302 6.49 -22.35 -22.17
CA SER A 302 5.47 -22.10 -23.19
C SER A 302 5.58 -20.70 -23.82
N ASP A 303 5.07 -20.55 -25.04
CA ASP A 303 5.06 -19.26 -25.75
C ASP A 303 4.08 -18.25 -25.13
N GLU A 304 3.21 -18.70 -24.21
CA GLU A 304 2.17 -17.91 -23.56
C GLU A 304 2.61 -17.30 -22.21
N GLN A 305 3.88 -17.43 -21.85
CA GLN A 305 4.40 -16.99 -20.55
C GLN A 305 4.20 -15.49 -20.31
N ASP A 306 4.33 -14.65 -21.33
CA ASP A 306 4.05 -13.22 -21.23
C ASP A 306 2.57 -12.95 -20.91
N GLN A 307 1.65 -13.64 -21.58
CA GLN A 307 0.21 -13.55 -21.35
C GLN A 307 -0.18 -14.08 -19.98
N LEU A 308 0.42 -15.18 -19.52
CA LEU A 308 0.20 -15.74 -18.19
C LEU A 308 0.63 -14.77 -17.09
N LEU A 309 1.82 -14.16 -17.21
CA LEU A 309 2.30 -13.14 -16.27
C LEU A 309 1.41 -11.90 -16.27
N TYR A 310 0.96 -11.46 -17.46
CA TYR A 310 0.04 -10.33 -17.58
C TYR A 310 -1.31 -10.61 -16.94
N LEU A 311 -1.91 -11.77 -17.21
CA LEU A 311 -3.18 -12.17 -16.60
C LEU A 311 -3.05 -12.31 -15.09
N LEU A 312 -2.00 -12.96 -14.60
CA LEU A 312 -1.78 -13.12 -13.16
C LEU A 312 -1.63 -11.77 -12.47
N GLY A 313 -0.88 -10.84 -13.07
CA GLY A 313 -0.78 -9.47 -12.59
C GLY A 313 -2.13 -8.76 -12.55
N ASN A 314 -3.02 -8.99 -13.53
CA ASN A 314 -4.37 -8.41 -13.51
C ASN A 314 -5.21 -8.99 -12.36
N PHE A 315 -5.17 -10.31 -12.15
CA PHE A 315 -5.87 -10.94 -11.04
C PHE A 315 -5.37 -10.44 -9.69
N GLU A 316 -4.05 -10.44 -9.46
CA GLU A 316 -3.44 -9.91 -8.23
C GLU A 316 -3.78 -8.43 -8.02
N GLN A 317 -3.80 -7.62 -9.08
CA GLN A 317 -4.21 -6.21 -9.01
C GLN A 317 -5.68 -6.05 -8.58
N GLU A 318 -6.59 -6.85 -9.14
CA GLU A 318 -8.01 -6.80 -8.79
C GLU A 318 -8.29 -7.38 -7.39
N SER A 319 -7.41 -8.23 -6.88
CA SER A 319 -7.39 -8.70 -5.49
C SER A 319 -6.74 -7.72 -4.50
N GLU A 320 -6.39 -6.50 -4.95
CA GLU A 320 -5.69 -5.46 -4.17
C GLU A 320 -4.25 -5.85 -3.74
N GLU A 321 -3.70 -6.93 -4.29
CA GLU A 321 -2.31 -7.39 -4.08
C GLU A 321 -1.35 -6.64 -5.03
N PHE A 322 -1.34 -5.31 -4.94
CA PHE A 322 -0.67 -4.43 -5.91
C PHE A 322 0.83 -4.67 -6.03
N LEU A 323 1.52 -5.02 -4.94
CA LEU A 323 2.96 -5.30 -4.98
C LEU A 323 3.28 -6.60 -5.72
N GLY A 324 2.44 -7.64 -5.54
CA GLY A 324 2.50 -8.87 -6.32
C GLY A 324 2.33 -8.56 -7.80
N ALA A 325 1.26 -7.83 -8.14
CA ALA A 325 0.94 -7.46 -9.52
C ALA A 325 2.09 -6.70 -10.19
N ILE A 326 2.68 -5.71 -9.50
CA ILE A 326 3.85 -4.96 -9.99
C ILE A 326 5.01 -5.91 -10.29
N ASN A 327 5.30 -6.87 -9.41
CA ASN A 327 6.36 -7.86 -9.61
C ASN A 327 6.09 -8.71 -10.87
N ARG A 328 4.85 -9.17 -11.09
CA ARG A 328 4.47 -9.93 -12.29
C ARG A 328 4.67 -9.14 -13.57
N TYR A 329 4.21 -7.89 -13.59
CA TYR A 329 4.39 -7.02 -14.75
C TYR A 329 5.86 -6.68 -15.00
N GLN A 330 6.64 -6.44 -13.95
CA GLN A 330 8.09 -6.23 -14.08
C GLN A 330 8.81 -7.46 -14.62
N HIS A 331 8.41 -8.66 -14.17
CA HIS A 331 8.93 -9.91 -14.70
C HIS A 331 8.60 -10.09 -16.18
N LEU A 332 7.37 -9.75 -16.59
CA LEU A 332 6.99 -9.72 -18.01
C LEU A 332 7.90 -8.79 -18.81
N LEU A 333 8.12 -7.56 -18.34
CA LEU A 333 8.94 -6.57 -19.03
C LEU A 333 10.43 -6.93 -19.12
N ALA A 334 10.93 -7.69 -18.14
CA ALA A 334 12.31 -8.16 -18.10
C ALA A 334 12.52 -9.39 -18.99
N SER A 335 11.61 -10.36 -18.92
CA SER A 335 11.72 -11.64 -19.61
C SER A 335 11.20 -11.58 -21.06
N PHE A 336 10.21 -10.72 -21.33
CA PHE A 336 9.53 -10.60 -22.62
C PHE A 336 9.44 -9.12 -23.07
N PRO A 337 10.57 -8.44 -23.29
CA PRO A 337 10.63 -7.00 -23.56
C PRO A 337 9.91 -6.55 -24.86
N ASP A 338 9.74 -7.47 -25.81
CA ASP A 338 9.09 -7.26 -27.11
C ASP A 338 7.64 -7.81 -27.14
N SER A 339 7.13 -8.27 -26.00
CA SER A 339 5.74 -8.73 -25.88
C SER A 339 4.77 -7.66 -26.35
N VAL A 340 3.71 -8.09 -27.05
CA VAL A 340 2.59 -7.22 -27.42
C VAL A 340 1.94 -6.61 -26.16
N ARG A 341 2.06 -7.29 -25.00
CA ARG A 341 1.51 -6.86 -23.71
C ARG A 341 2.43 -5.94 -22.91
N ALA A 342 3.66 -5.72 -23.36
CA ALA A 342 4.62 -4.92 -22.62
C ALA A 342 4.16 -3.45 -22.39
N PRO A 343 3.56 -2.76 -23.37
CA PRO A 343 2.99 -1.43 -23.13
C PRO A 343 1.87 -1.44 -22.09
N GLU A 344 0.94 -2.41 -22.16
CA GLU A 344 -0.14 -2.53 -21.18
C GLU A 344 0.39 -2.88 -19.79
N ALA A 345 1.37 -3.77 -19.67
CA ALA A 345 2.01 -4.12 -18.41
C ALA A 345 2.69 -2.89 -17.76
N GLN A 346 3.42 -2.10 -18.55
CA GLN A 346 4.04 -0.86 -18.07
C GLN A 346 3.00 0.16 -17.59
N TYR A 347 1.86 0.27 -18.29
CA TYR A 347 0.74 1.11 -17.88
C TYR A 347 0.10 0.59 -16.59
N LYS A 348 -0.09 -0.73 -16.47
CA LYS A 348 -0.66 -1.38 -15.28
C LYS A 348 0.21 -1.19 -14.03
N ILE A 349 1.54 -1.27 -14.15
CA ILE A 349 2.48 -0.92 -13.07
C ILE A 349 2.19 0.49 -12.53
N ALA A 350 2.01 1.46 -13.43
CA ALA A 350 1.72 2.83 -13.04
C ALA A 350 0.37 2.94 -12.30
N GLN A 351 -0.67 2.22 -12.76
CA GLN A 351 -1.96 2.16 -12.07
C GLN A 351 -1.84 1.53 -10.67
N CYS A 352 -1.08 0.44 -10.52
CA CYS A 352 -0.83 -0.17 -9.20
C CYS A 352 -0.15 0.81 -8.24
N TYR A 353 0.84 1.59 -8.72
CA TYR A 353 1.45 2.64 -7.90
C TYR A 353 0.47 3.77 -7.54
N GLU A 354 -0.47 4.14 -8.43
CA GLU A 354 -1.53 5.10 -8.11
C GLU A 354 -2.45 4.59 -6.98
N GLU A 355 -2.87 3.32 -7.03
CA GLU A 355 -3.69 2.72 -5.96
C GLU A 355 -2.94 2.66 -4.62
N LEU A 356 -1.63 2.43 -4.66
CA LEU A 356 -0.73 2.53 -3.50
C LEU A 356 -0.43 3.97 -3.06
N LYS A 357 -0.97 4.99 -3.73
CA LYS A 357 -0.72 6.42 -3.50
C LYS A 357 0.77 6.82 -3.63
N ARG A 358 1.54 6.03 -4.36
CA ARG A 358 2.97 6.20 -4.67
C ARG A 358 3.12 6.91 -6.01
N PHE A 359 2.79 8.20 -6.00
CA PHE A 359 2.58 8.94 -7.25
C PHE A 359 3.87 9.25 -8.02
N ASP A 360 5.00 9.38 -7.34
CA ASP A 360 6.29 9.61 -8.01
C ASP A 360 6.67 8.37 -8.84
N GLU A 361 6.48 7.17 -8.29
CA GLU A 361 6.73 5.91 -8.98
C GLU A 361 5.71 5.65 -10.10
N ALA A 362 4.44 6.03 -9.89
CA ALA A 362 3.42 5.98 -10.93
C ALA A 362 3.79 6.90 -12.11
N TRP A 363 4.23 8.11 -11.81
CA TRP A 363 4.63 9.09 -12.83
C TRP A 363 5.81 8.59 -13.66
N ASP A 364 6.85 8.08 -13.00
CA ASP A 364 7.99 7.48 -13.69
C ASP A 364 7.57 6.31 -14.58
N ALA A 365 6.64 5.46 -14.11
CA ALA A 365 6.13 4.34 -14.88
C ALA A 365 5.35 4.80 -16.14
N TYR A 366 4.55 5.87 -16.05
CA TYR A 366 3.89 6.46 -17.21
C TYR A 366 4.88 7.14 -18.18
N ILE A 367 5.92 7.81 -17.68
CA ILE A 367 6.97 8.38 -18.54
C ILE A 367 7.69 7.27 -19.30
N ARG A 368 8.04 6.17 -18.63
CA ARG A 368 8.68 5.01 -19.25
C ARG A 368 7.84 4.43 -20.39
N LEU A 369 6.52 4.35 -20.23
CA LEU A 369 5.59 3.96 -21.30
C LEU A 369 5.71 4.91 -22.51
N ALA A 370 5.64 6.23 -22.27
CA ALA A 370 5.70 7.24 -23.32
C ALA A 370 7.05 7.31 -24.07
N TYR A 371 8.14 6.93 -23.39
CA TYR A 371 9.49 6.88 -23.95
C TYR A 371 9.73 5.61 -24.75
N ARG A 372 9.36 4.45 -24.21
CA ARG A 372 9.62 3.13 -24.83
C ARG A 372 8.64 2.79 -25.95
N TRP A 373 7.37 3.18 -25.82
CA TRP A 373 6.34 2.94 -26.83
C TRP A 373 5.63 4.25 -27.24
N PRO A 374 6.34 5.17 -27.89
CA PRO A 374 5.85 6.53 -28.11
C PRO A 374 4.61 6.62 -29.02
N LYS A 375 4.32 5.61 -29.83
CA LYS A 375 3.15 5.59 -30.72
C LYS A 375 1.98 4.77 -30.17
N HIS A 376 2.13 4.17 -28.99
CA HIS A 376 1.10 3.32 -28.40
C HIS A 376 -0.09 4.16 -27.92
N GLU A 377 -1.30 3.64 -28.10
CA GLU A 377 -2.55 4.34 -27.75
C GLU A 377 -2.62 4.73 -26.27
N LEU A 378 -2.15 3.85 -25.38
CA LEU A 378 -2.11 4.08 -23.92
C LEU A 378 -1.23 5.27 -23.48
N VAL A 379 -0.35 5.78 -24.34
CA VAL A 379 0.42 7.00 -24.02
C VAL A 379 -0.54 8.18 -23.84
N GLY A 380 -1.62 8.24 -24.61
CA GLY A 380 -2.66 9.24 -24.43
C GLY A 380 -3.29 9.15 -23.04
N ASP A 381 -3.75 7.96 -22.66
CA ASP A 381 -4.37 7.71 -21.35
C ASP A 381 -3.42 8.01 -20.19
N ALA A 382 -2.15 7.63 -20.32
CA ALA A 382 -1.11 7.93 -19.34
C ALA A 382 -0.92 9.45 -19.15
N MET A 383 -0.89 10.22 -20.24
CA MET A 383 -0.80 11.67 -20.17
C MET A 383 -2.04 12.29 -19.51
N VAL A 384 -3.24 11.77 -19.78
CA VAL A 384 -4.46 12.20 -19.10
C VAL A 384 -4.38 11.93 -17.60
N ARG A 385 -3.91 10.75 -17.19
CA ARG A 385 -3.74 10.40 -15.77
C ARG A 385 -2.73 11.29 -15.06
N ILE A 386 -1.56 11.55 -15.66
CA ILE A 386 -0.58 12.50 -15.12
C ILE A 386 -1.19 13.90 -14.96
N GLY A 387 -1.92 14.39 -15.97
CA GLY A 387 -2.59 15.69 -15.88
C GLY A 387 -3.65 15.74 -14.77
N LEU A 388 -4.40 14.66 -14.58
CA LEU A 388 -5.39 14.54 -13.52
C LEU A 388 -4.74 14.50 -12.13
N TYR A 389 -3.60 13.84 -12.00
CA TYR A 389 -2.82 13.82 -10.75
C TYR A 389 -2.47 15.23 -10.28
N TYR A 390 -1.79 16.02 -11.11
CA TYR A 390 -1.43 17.40 -10.77
C TYR A 390 -2.66 18.26 -10.48
N ARG A 391 -3.75 18.08 -11.24
CA ARG A 391 -5.00 18.81 -10.99
C ARG A 391 -5.64 18.44 -9.65
N ASN A 392 -5.59 17.17 -9.26
CA ASN A 392 -6.11 16.72 -7.97
C ASN A 392 -5.26 17.21 -6.80
N ARG A 393 -3.92 17.21 -6.95
CA ARG A 393 -2.99 17.77 -5.97
C ARG A 393 -3.22 19.27 -5.77
N ALA A 394 -3.34 20.02 -6.88
CA ALA A 394 -3.72 21.43 -6.87
C ALA A 394 -5.06 21.67 -6.15
N LYS A 395 -6.07 20.84 -6.41
CA LYS A 395 -7.38 20.93 -5.74
C LYS A 395 -7.25 20.73 -4.22
N GLY A 396 -6.47 19.74 -3.78
CA GLY A 396 -6.17 19.50 -2.36
C GLY A 396 -5.52 20.72 -1.69
N GLY A 397 -4.42 21.21 -2.28
CA GLY A 397 -3.71 22.39 -1.79
C GLY A 397 -4.59 23.65 -1.79
N MET A 398 -5.50 23.78 -2.76
CA MET A 398 -6.45 24.89 -2.79
C MET A 398 -7.49 24.81 -1.66
N GLU A 399 -8.00 23.62 -1.34
CA GLU A 399 -8.93 23.45 -0.21
C GLU A 399 -8.28 23.73 1.14
N GLU A 400 -7.01 23.37 1.31
CA GLU A 400 -6.24 23.71 2.51
C GLU A 400 -6.02 25.23 2.62
N ALA A 401 -5.61 25.87 1.53
CA ALA A 401 -5.46 27.32 1.47
C ALA A 401 -6.77 28.06 1.78
N LYS A 402 -7.93 27.55 1.32
CA LYS A 402 -9.25 28.11 1.67
C LYS A 402 -9.52 28.04 3.17
N LYS A 403 -9.17 26.93 3.84
CA LYS A 403 -9.36 26.80 5.30
C LYS A 403 -8.51 27.80 6.07
N VAL A 404 -7.26 27.99 5.67
CA VAL A 404 -6.35 28.98 6.27
C VAL A 404 -6.85 30.40 6.02
N TRP A 405 -7.21 30.71 4.77
CA TRP A 405 -7.77 32.00 4.38
C TRP A 405 -9.02 32.33 5.17
N ALA A 406 -9.94 31.37 5.34
CA ALA A 406 -11.19 31.52 6.07
C ALA A 406 -10.98 31.89 7.55
N LYS A 407 -9.93 31.35 8.20
CA LYS A 407 -9.57 31.64 9.60
C LYS A 407 -8.91 33.01 9.81
N ARG A 408 -8.40 33.64 8.75
CA ARG A 408 -7.82 34.99 8.82
C ARG A 408 -8.89 35.99 9.26
N GLU A 409 -8.55 36.82 10.25
CA GLU A 409 -9.47 37.76 10.90
C GLU A 409 -10.16 38.69 9.89
N ARG A 410 -11.50 38.77 9.97
CA ARG A 410 -12.38 39.52 9.03
C ARG A 410 -12.01 41.01 8.89
N VAL A 411 -11.32 41.57 9.88
CA VAL A 411 -10.96 43.01 9.98
C VAL A 411 -10.00 43.43 8.86
N ASN A 412 -9.23 42.50 8.29
CA ASN A 412 -8.27 42.78 7.22
C ASN A 412 -8.77 42.40 5.82
N ARG A 413 -10.06 42.08 5.62
CA ARG A 413 -10.60 41.78 4.29
C ARG A 413 -11.31 43.02 3.74
N THR A 414 -10.80 43.58 2.64
CA THR A 414 -11.58 44.53 1.86
C THR A 414 -12.69 43.81 1.09
N ALA A 415 -13.84 44.45 0.95
CA ALA A 415 -14.95 43.92 0.16
C ALA A 415 -14.50 43.79 -1.31
N GLY A 416 -14.17 42.56 -1.74
CA GLY A 416 -13.66 42.29 -3.08
C GLY A 416 -12.33 41.51 -3.12
N ASP A 417 -11.67 41.28 -1.97
CA ASP A 417 -10.43 40.51 -1.93
C ASP A 417 -10.69 39.04 -2.30
N GLN A 418 -10.24 38.66 -3.49
CA GLN A 418 -10.15 37.26 -3.88
C GLN A 418 -8.95 36.63 -3.16
N MET A 419 -9.13 35.40 -2.71
CA MET A 419 -8.04 34.63 -2.13
C MET A 419 -6.98 34.40 -3.22
N PRO A 420 -5.70 34.75 -2.98
CA PRO A 420 -4.66 34.48 -3.95
C PRO A 420 -4.46 32.97 -4.11
N VAL A 421 -4.15 32.54 -5.33
CA VAL A 421 -3.77 31.16 -5.60
C VAL A 421 -2.37 30.92 -5.03
N PRO A 422 -2.16 29.92 -4.15
CA PRO A 422 -0.84 29.59 -3.63
C PRO A 422 0.14 29.27 -4.77
N PRO A 423 1.43 29.64 -4.65
CA PRO A 423 2.43 29.34 -5.69
C PRO A 423 2.51 27.85 -6.06
N GLU A 424 2.47 26.96 -5.08
CA GLU A 424 2.50 25.50 -5.28
C GLU A 424 1.28 25.01 -6.08
N VAL A 425 0.09 25.53 -5.77
CA VAL A 425 -1.15 25.22 -6.50
C VAL A 425 -1.08 25.75 -7.94
N ALA A 426 -0.55 26.95 -8.13
CA ALA A 426 -0.37 27.53 -9.46
C ALA A 426 0.66 26.77 -10.30
N GLU A 427 1.72 26.24 -9.67
CA GLU A 427 2.72 25.39 -10.30
C GLU A 427 2.10 24.06 -10.74
N ASP A 428 1.38 23.37 -9.87
CA ASP A 428 0.70 22.11 -10.18
C ASP A 428 -0.29 22.26 -11.34
N LEU A 429 -1.10 23.32 -11.31
CA LEU A 429 -2.02 23.63 -12.41
C LEU A 429 -1.28 23.94 -13.71
N SER A 430 -0.14 24.62 -13.64
CA SER A 430 0.71 24.90 -14.80
C SER A 430 1.33 23.62 -15.37
N GLN A 431 1.76 22.69 -14.51
CA GLN A 431 2.28 21.38 -14.92
C GLN A 431 1.18 20.53 -15.57
N ALA A 432 -0.02 20.48 -14.97
CA ALA A 432 -1.19 19.82 -15.56
C ALA A 432 -1.51 20.36 -16.96
N ALA A 433 -1.55 21.69 -17.11
CA ALA A 433 -1.79 22.34 -18.39
C ALA A 433 -0.70 22.05 -19.44
N ALA A 434 0.57 21.95 -19.02
CA ALA A 434 1.66 21.59 -19.92
C ALA A 434 1.52 20.14 -20.44
N VAL A 435 1.13 19.20 -19.59
CA VAL A 435 0.89 17.80 -19.97
C VAL A 435 -0.29 17.70 -20.95
N TYR A 436 -1.41 18.37 -20.65
CA TYR A 436 -2.55 18.42 -21.56
C TYR A 436 -2.20 19.11 -22.90
N GLY A 437 -1.36 20.14 -22.88
CA GLY A 437 -0.87 20.78 -24.11
C GLY A 437 -0.10 19.80 -25.01
N LYS A 438 0.84 19.04 -24.42
CA LYS A 438 1.56 17.99 -25.16
C LYS A 438 0.61 16.92 -25.69
N PHE A 439 -0.45 16.59 -24.96
CA PHE A 439 -1.47 15.64 -25.42
C PHE A 439 -2.18 16.17 -26.67
N VAL A 440 -2.60 17.44 -26.63
CA VAL A 440 -3.29 18.09 -27.76
C VAL A 440 -2.42 18.16 -29.02
N GLU A 441 -1.11 18.35 -28.85
CA GLU A 441 -0.14 18.36 -29.95
C GLU A 441 0.12 16.95 -30.51
N ARG A 442 0.20 15.94 -29.65
CA ARG A 442 0.60 14.57 -30.03
C ARG A 442 -0.55 13.72 -30.55
N PHE A 443 -1.77 13.96 -30.08
CA PHE A 443 -2.95 13.14 -30.40
C PHE A 443 -4.11 13.99 -30.94
N PRO A 444 -3.93 14.73 -32.06
CA PRO A 444 -4.91 15.69 -32.56
C PRO A 444 -6.28 15.08 -32.90
N ASP A 445 -6.31 13.78 -33.25
CA ASP A 445 -7.54 13.05 -33.64
C ASP A 445 -8.17 12.26 -32.48
N HIS A 446 -7.69 12.42 -31.24
CA HIS A 446 -8.20 11.67 -30.09
C HIS A 446 -9.65 12.06 -29.74
N ALA A 447 -10.48 11.08 -29.36
CA ALA A 447 -11.90 11.29 -29.05
C ALA A 447 -12.17 12.29 -27.90
N LEU A 448 -11.19 12.48 -27.00
CA LEU A 448 -11.27 13.40 -25.86
C LEU A 448 -10.52 14.73 -26.09
N ILE A 449 -10.02 14.99 -27.30
CA ILE A 449 -9.11 16.12 -27.57
C ILE A 449 -9.70 17.47 -27.16
N ASP A 450 -10.98 17.70 -27.41
CA ASP A 450 -11.67 18.95 -27.11
C ASP A 450 -11.86 19.14 -25.60
N LYS A 451 -12.22 18.07 -24.88
CA LYS A 451 -12.33 18.05 -23.42
C LYS A 451 -10.97 18.27 -22.75
N ILE A 452 -9.90 17.66 -23.27
CA ILE A 452 -8.54 17.85 -22.75
C ILE A 452 -8.02 19.25 -23.04
N ALA A 453 -8.30 19.81 -24.23
CA ALA A 453 -7.95 21.20 -24.54
C ALA A 453 -8.72 22.20 -23.66
N LEU A 454 -9.99 21.94 -23.35
CA LEU A 454 -10.73 22.71 -22.36
C LEU A 454 -10.12 22.58 -20.95
N ALA A 455 -9.74 21.37 -20.54
CA ALA A 455 -9.08 21.14 -19.25
C ALA A 455 -7.72 21.85 -19.15
N GLN A 456 -6.97 21.93 -20.25
CA GLN A 456 -5.74 22.72 -20.33
C GLN A 456 -6.01 24.21 -20.06
N GLY A 457 -7.01 24.80 -20.73
CA GLY A 457 -7.39 26.19 -20.53
C GLY A 457 -7.89 26.46 -19.11
N ASP A 458 -8.68 25.54 -18.56
CA ASP A 458 -9.20 25.58 -17.19
C ASP A 458 -8.07 25.56 -16.16
N CYS A 459 -7.06 24.70 -16.34
CA CYS A 459 -5.87 24.69 -15.49
C CYS A 459 -5.13 26.04 -15.50
N TYR A 460 -4.91 26.66 -16.68
CA TYR A 460 -4.30 27.99 -16.73
C TYR A 460 -5.17 29.08 -16.10
N TYR A 461 -6.49 29.01 -16.29
CA TYR A 461 -7.43 29.94 -15.68
C TYR A 461 -7.39 29.86 -14.15
N GLN A 462 -7.42 28.64 -13.59
CA GLN A 462 -7.33 28.40 -12.15
C GLN A 462 -5.96 28.76 -11.57
N ALA A 463 -4.89 28.66 -12.37
CA ALA A 463 -3.55 29.10 -11.98
C ALA A 463 -3.42 30.64 -11.93
N GLY A 464 -4.44 31.39 -12.38
CA GLY A 464 -4.40 32.85 -12.52
C GLY A 464 -3.66 33.32 -13.78
N ASP A 465 -3.20 32.40 -14.63
CA ASP A 465 -2.59 32.74 -15.92
C ASP A 465 -3.65 32.92 -17.00
N TYR A 466 -4.38 34.02 -16.87
CA TYR A 466 -5.49 34.33 -17.74
C TYR A 466 -5.05 34.55 -19.20
N LEU A 467 -3.83 35.05 -19.44
CA LEU A 467 -3.35 35.30 -20.80
C LEU A 467 -3.09 34.00 -21.56
N ARG A 468 -2.50 32.98 -20.92
CA ARG A 468 -2.37 31.65 -21.53
C ARG A 468 -3.73 30.97 -21.64
N ALA A 469 -4.60 31.09 -20.64
CA ALA A 469 -5.95 30.53 -20.67
C ALA A 469 -6.75 31.05 -21.89
N ILE A 470 -6.76 32.37 -22.13
CA ILE A 470 -7.41 33.00 -23.30
C ILE A 470 -6.93 32.35 -24.59
N LYS A 471 -5.61 32.26 -24.79
CA LYS A 471 -5.03 31.67 -26.02
C LYS A 471 -5.46 30.22 -26.23
N VAL A 472 -5.51 29.42 -25.16
CA VAL A 472 -5.94 28.01 -25.24
C VAL A 472 -7.44 27.93 -25.55
N PHE A 473 -8.28 28.68 -24.86
CA PHE A 473 -9.72 28.66 -25.06
C PHE A 473 -10.14 29.22 -26.42
N ASP A 474 -9.44 30.24 -26.96
CA ASP A 474 -9.67 30.72 -28.32
C ASP A 474 -9.35 29.63 -29.35
N LYS A 475 -8.22 28.92 -29.18
CA LYS A 475 -7.91 27.76 -30.04
C LYS A 475 -8.97 26.66 -29.95
N VAL A 476 -9.55 26.44 -28.76
CA VAL A 476 -10.67 25.49 -28.60
C VAL A 476 -11.89 25.94 -29.39
N ALA A 477 -12.22 27.24 -29.32
CA ALA A 477 -13.32 27.82 -30.07
C ALA A 477 -13.14 27.70 -31.59
N GLU A 478 -11.90 27.86 -32.07
CA GLU A 478 -11.57 27.78 -33.50
C GLU A 478 -11.55 26.33 -34.01
N LYS A 479 -10.96 25.41 -33.26
CA LYS A 479 -10.67 24.05 -33.74
C LYS A 479 -11.74 23.01 -33.44
N TYR A 480 -12.54 23.21 -32.39
CA TYR A 480 -13.46 22.18 -31.89
C TYR A 480 -14.90 22.71 -31.83
N PRO A 481 -15.68 22.61 -32.92
CA PRO A 481 -17.04 23.18 -33.01
C PRO A 481 -17.98 22.74 -31.89
N ALA A 482 -17.90 21.48 -31.44
CA ALA A 482 -18.72 20.94 -30.35
C ALA A 482 -18.46 21.61 -29.00
N SER A 483 -17.22 22.05 -28.78
CA SER A 483 -16.77 22.70 -27.55
C SER A 483 -16.57 24.21 -27.73
N ALA A 484 -16.94 24.76 -28.90
CA ALA A 484 -16.62 26.14 -29.24
C ALA A 484 -17.37 27.17 -28.40
N ALA A 485 -18.64 26.90 -28.07
CA ALA A 485 -19.41 27.73 -27.14
C ALA A 485 -18.75 27.83 -25.75
N LYS A 486 -18.23 26.71 -25.24
CA LYS A 486 -17.48 26.66 -23.98
C LYS A 486 -16.14 27.39 -24.09
N GLY A 487 -15.40 27.18 -25.18
CA GLY A 487 -14.17 27.92 -25.47
C GLY A 487 -14.38 29.43 -25.44
N LEU A 488 -15.35 29.95 -26.20
CA LEU A 488 -15.65 31.39 -26.23
C LEU A 488 -16.08 31.94 -24.86
N TYR A 489 -16.89 31.20 -24.11
CA TYR A 489 -17.34 31.61 -22.78
C TYR A 489 -16.17 31.71 -21.79
N TRP A 490 -15.34 30.67 -21.71
CA TRP A 490 -14.22 30.66 -20.78
C TRP A 490 -13.08 31.58 -21.20
N ALA A 491 -12.84 31.77 -22.50
CA ALA A 491 -11.96 32.82 -23.01
C ALA A 491 -12.47 34.22 -22.62
N GLY A 492 -13.78 34.45 -22.69
CA GLY A 492 -14.41 35.68 -22.22
C GLY A 492 -14.26 35.90 -20.71
N CYS A 493 -14.45 34.84 -19.90
CA CYS A 493 -14.21 34.90 -18.46
C CYS A 493 -12.74 35.21 -18.13
N ALA A 494 -11.81 34.51 -18.78
CA ALA A 494 -10.37 34.76 -18.62
C ALA A 494 -9.99 36.19 -19.02
N ALA A 495 -10.53 36.71 -20.12
CA ALA A 495 -10.32 38.09 -20.54
C ALA A 495 -10.86 39.12 -19.54
N LEU A 496 -11.98 38.83 -18.87
CA LEU A 496 -12.54 39.68 -17.83
C LEU A 496 -11.63 39.77 -16.61
N GLU A 497 -11.16 38.61 -16.10
CA GLU A 497 -10.23 38.54 -14.96
C GLU A 497 -8.85 39.14 -15.30
N ALA A 498 -8.41 39.03 -16.56
CA ALA A 498 -7.22 39.72 -17.07
C ALA A 498 -7.39 41.24 -17.24
N GLY A 499 -8.57 41.80 -16.94
CA GLY A 499 -8.89 43.22 -17.12
C GLY A 499 -9.10 43.66 -18.57
N GLN A 500 -9.14 42.72 -19.53
CA GLN A 500 -9.32 43.00 -20.95
C GLN A 500 -10.81 43.09 -21.32
N ILE A 501 -11.47 44.14 -20.83
CA ILE A 501 -12.94 44.30 -20.93
C ILE A 501 -13.45 44.26 -22.38
N ARG A 502 -12.76 44.93 -23.32
CA ARG A 502 -13.14 44.92 -24.74
C ARG A 502 -13.04 43.51 -25.36
N ASN A 503 -11.98 42.78 -25.02
CA ASN A 503 -11.72 41.43 -25.51
C ASN A 503 -12.72 40.41 -24.93
N CYS A 504 -13.13 40.60 -23.67
CA CYS A 504 -14.22 39.85 -23.05
C CYS A 504 -15.53 40.07 -23.81
N PHE A 505 -15.90 41.34 -24.00
CA PHE A 505 -17.12 41.72 -24.72
C PHE A 505 -17.16 41.12 -26.12
N MET A 506 -16.08 41.22 -26.89
CA MET A 506 -15.98 40.65 -28.24
C MET A 506 -16.30 39.15 -28.26
N ARG A 507 -15.70 38.37 -27.36
CA ARG A 507 -15.91 36.91 -27.28
C ARG A 507 -17.33 36.55 -26.86
N TYR A 508 -17.90 37.28 -25.90
CA TYR A 508 -19.30 37.09 -25.53
C TYR A 508 -20.24 37.46 -26.68
N SER A 509 -20.02 38.56 -27.39
CA SER A 509 -20.82 38.92 -28.56
C SER A 509 -20.74 37.85 -29.66
N MET A 510 -19.54 37.33 -29.95
CA MET A 510 -19.35 36.20 -30.87
C MET A 510 -20.10 34.95 -30.41
N LEU A 511 -20.07 34.62 -29.12
CA LEU A 511 -20.80 33.50 -28.53
C LEU A 511 -22.33 33.67 -28.69
N LEU A 512 -22.84 34.88 -28.45
CA LEU A 512 -24.28 35.18 -28.58
C LEU A 512 -24.75 35.17 -30.03
N GLN A 513 -23.89 35.51 -30.98
CA GLN A 513 -24.22 35.48 -32.41
C GLN A 513 -24.11 34.07 -33.00
N SER A 514 -23.03 33.35 -32.67
CA SER A 514 -22.71 32.06 -33.30
C SER A 514 -23.38 30.88 -32.61
N TYR A 515 -23.64 30.97 -31.29
CA TYR A 515 -24.23 29.89 -30.49
C TYR A 515 -25.35 30.40 -29.55
N PRO A 516 -26.38 31.10 -30.06
CA PRO A 516 -27.37 31.82 -29.26
C PRO A 516 -28.19 30.96 -28.29
N GLU A 517 -28.38 29.67 -28.61
CA GLU A 517 -29.18 28.72 -27.83
C GLU A 517 -28.37 27.96 -26.77
N SER A 518 -27.04 28.10 -26.77
CA SER A 518 -26.16 27.41 -25.83
C SER A 518 -26.39 27.87 -24.38
N THR A 519 -26.15 26.98 -23.43
CA THR A 519 -26.15 27.30 -21.99
C THR A 519 -25.16 28.40 -21.65
N GLU A 520 -24.00 28.36 -22.30
CA GLU A 520 -22.90 29.30 -22.20
C GLU A 520 -23.32 30.70 -22.66
N ALA A 521 -24.07 30.81 -23.77
CA ALA A 521 -24.63 32.08 -24.22
C ALA A 521 -25.60 32.68 -23.18
N LYS A 522 -26.43 31.86 -22.52
CA LYS A 522 -27.30 32.34 -21.43
C LYS A 522 -26.48 32.89 -20.27
N TYR A 523 -25.42 32.20 -19.86
CA TYR A 523 -24.52 32.67 -18.79
C TYR A 523 -23.77 33.96 -19.18
N ALA A 524 -23.30 34.06 -20.43
CA ALA A 524 -22.65 35.27 -20.94
C ALA A 524 -23.58 36.49 -20.92
N ARG A 525 -24.85 36.35 -21.33
CA ARG A 525 -25.86 37.43 -21.20
C ARG A 525 -26.02 37.89 -19.76
N GLY A 526 -26.04 36.94 -18.82
CA GLY A 526 -26.10 37.24 -17.39
C GLY A 526 -24.91 38.09 -16.93
N LYS A 527 -23.68 37.67 -17.27
CA LYS A 527 -22.46 38.41 -16.90
C LYS A 527 -22.37 39.80 -17.54
N LEU A 528 -22.75 39.95 -18.80
CA LEU A 528 -22.76 41.23 -19.51
C LEU A 528 -23.67 42.28 -18.88
N LYS A 529 -24.79 41.84 -18.27
CA LYS A 529 -25.73 42.71 -17.55
C LYS A 529 -25.33 42.96 -16.09
N ALA A 530 -24.67 41.99 -15.45
CA ALA A 530 -24.36 42.04 -14.03
C ALA A 530 -23.05 42.77 -13.71
N ASP A 531 -22.05 42.73 -14.61
CA ASP A 531 -20.77 43.39 -14.38
C ASP A 531 -20.80 44.85 -14.89
N PRO A 532 -20.64 45.86 -14.01
CA PRO A 532 -20.69 47.28 -14.40
C PRO A 532 -19.63 47.68 -15.44
N ARG A 533 -18.51 46.94 -15.51
CA ARG A 533 -17.43 47.18 -16.49
C ARG A 533 -17.89 46.80 -17.89
N LEU A 534 -18.67 45.73 -18.00
CA LEU A 534 -19.21 45.22 -19.26
C LEU A 534 -20.50 45.94 -19.66
N GLU A 535 -21.35 46.29 -18.70
CA GLU A 535 -22.63 46.98 -18.96
C GLU A 535 -22.42 48.33 -19.68
N LYS A 536 -21.39 49.09 -19.31
CA LYS A 536 -21.02 50.36 -19.97
C LYS A 536 -20.65 50.16 -21.44
N VAL A 537 -19.96 49.07 -21.77
CA VAL A 537 -19.57 48.74 -23.15
C VAL A 537 -20.77 48.22 -23.93
N TRP A 538 -21.63 47.43 -23.29
CA TRP A 538 -22.85 46.87 -23.89
C TRP A 538 -23.90 47.94 -24.25
N LYS A 539 -24.09 48.95 -23.41
CA LYS A 539 -25.05 50.05 -23.69
C LYS A 539 -24.56 51.07 -24.71
N ALA A 540 -23.26 51.06 -25.02
CA ALA A 540 -22.63 52.00 -25.95
C ALA A 540 -22.62 51.51 -27.41
N GLN A 541 -23.06 50.27 -27.65
CA GLN A 541 -23.33 49.68 -28.96
C GLN A 541 -24.83 49.48 -29.12
#